data_AF-A0A3M1A0G7-F1
#
_entry.id   AF-A0A3M1A0G7-F1
#
_cell.length_a   1.000
_cell.length_b   1.000
_cell.length_c   1.000
_cell.angle_alpha   90.00
_cell.angle_beta   90.00
_cell.angle_gamma   90.00
#
_symmetry.space_group_name_H-M   'P 1'
#
loop_
_entity.id
_entity.type
_entity.pdbx_description
1 polymer ?
#
loop_
_entity_poly.entity_id
_entity_poly.type
_entity_poly.pdbx_seq_one_letter_code
_entity_poly.pdbx_strand_id
1 'polypeptide(L)' 'TSWADFARAIFATAGLDCEVVGIPTSAWPTPARRPLNSRLDCSATARAFGLTRPDWRAMLPALVATSGDDQ' A
#
# COMPACT_ATOMS: atom_id res chain seq x y z
N THR A 1 1.42 2.86 7.34
CA THR A 1 1.27 1.70 6.44
C THR A 1 2.59 1.04 6.10
N SER A 2 2.88 -0.10 6.70
CA SER A 2 3.94 -1.01 6.22
C SER A 2 3.48 -1.79 4.97
N TRP A 3 4.39 -2.52 4.31
CA TRP A 3 3.99 -3.44 3.21
C TRP A 3 3.03 -4.54 3.68
N ALA A 4 3.23 -5.07 4.89
CA ALA A 4 2.33 -6.06 5.47
C ALA A 4 0.92 -5.49 5.70
N ASP A 5 0.81 -4.25 6.19
CA ASP A 5 -0.50 -3.61 6.38
C ASP A 5 -1.20 -3.33 5.05
N PHE A 6 -0.43 -3.01 4.00
CA PHE A 6 -0.98 -2.80 2.66
C PHE A 6 -1.55 -4.11 2.10
N ALA A 7 -0.80 -5.21 2.19
CA ALA A 7 -1.26 -6.54 1.78
C ALA A 7 -2.52 -6.99 2.53
N ARG A 8 -2.56 -6.82 3.86
CA ARG A 8 -3.77 -7.12 4.66
C ARG A 8 -4.99 -6.34 4.20
N ALA A 9 -4.82 -5.05 3.92
CA ALA A 9 -5.93 -4.21 3.45
C ALA A 9 -6.46 -4.67 2.08
N ILE A 10 -5.58 -5.11 1.18
CA ILE A 10 -5.97 -5.65 -0.13
C ILE A 10 -6.78 -6.94 0.06
N PHE A 11 -6.25 -7.93 0.78
CA PHE A 11 -6.95 -9.21 0.96
C PHE A 11 -8.28 -9.06 1.70
N ALA A 12 -8.34 -8.22 2.73
CA ALA A 12 -9.58 -7.90 3.41
C ALA A 12 -10.61 -7.25 2.46
N THR A 13 -10.16 -6.34 1.59
CA THR A 13 -11.05 -5.70 0.59
C THR A 13 -11.52 -6.68 -0.48
N ALA A 14 -10.67 -7.63 -0.86
CA ALA A 14 -10.99 -8.67 -1.85
C ALA A 14 -11.83 -9.83 -1.29
N GLY A 15 -12.11 -9.85 0.02
CA GLY A 15 -12.81 -10.97 0.67
C GLY A 15 -12.01 -12.28 0.67
N LEU A 16 -10.68 -12.21 0.55
CA LEU A 16 -9.81 -13.38 0.51
C LEU A 16 -9.35 -13.77 1.91
N ASP A 17 -9.54 -15.02 2.29
CA ASP A 17 -9.01 -15.60 3.53
C ASP A 17 -7.53 -15.95 3.36
N CYS A 18 -6.68 -14.93 3.44
CA CYS A 18 -5.23 -15.05 3.29
C CYS A 18 -4.52 -14.44 4.50
N GLU A 19 -3.81 -15.29 5.25
CA GLU A 19 -3.01 -14.84 6.40
C GLU A 19 -1.77 -14.06 5.93
N VAL A 20 -1.60 -12.84 6.45
CA VAL A 20 -0.40 -12.02 6.20
C VAL A 20 0.45 -11.92 7.45
N VAL A 21 1.52 -12.72 7.46
CA VAL A 21 2.56 -12.70 8.49
C VAL A 21 3.63 -11.68 8.12
N GLY A 22 3.80 -10.65 8.94
CA GLY A 22 4.86 -9.65 8.75
C GLY A 22 6.20 -10.19 9.24
N ILE A 23 7.26 -9.97 8.46
CA ILE A 23 8.64 -10.30 8.85
C ILE A 23 9.50 -9.03 8.90
N PRO A 24 10.56 -8.98 9.73
CA PRO A 24 11.53 -7.89 9.69
C PRO A 24 12.30 -7.93 8.36
N THR A 25 12.79 -6.77 7.91
CA THR A 25 13.65 -6.70 6.71
C THR A 25 14.87 -7.62 6.77
N SER A 26 15.41 -7.88 7.97
CA SER A 26 16.54 -8.81 8.16
C SER A 26 16.22 -10.26 7.80
N ALA A 27 14.95 -10.67 7.86
CA ALA A 27 14.51 -12.01 7.48
C ALA A 27 14.32 -12.16 5.96
N TRP A 28 14.50 -11.09 5.17
CA TRP A 28 14.41 -11.11 3.71
C TRP A 28 15.51 -10.25 3.05
N PRO A 29 16.76 -10.74 3.02
CA PRO A 29 17.87 -9.98 2.46
C PRO A 29 17.76 -9.89 0.94
N THR A 30 17.72 -8.66 0.42
CA THR A 30 17.76 -8.38 -1.03
C THR A 30 19.06 -7.65 -1.40
N PRO A 31 19.57 -7.81 -2.63
CA PRO A 31 20.81 -7.14 -3.06
C PRO A 31 20.78 -5.62 -2.88
N ALA A 32 19.65 -4.99 -3.18
CA ALA A 32 19.42 -3.58 -2.90
C ALA A 32 18.91 -3.38 -1.47
N ARG A 33 19.56 -2.47 -0.72
CA ARG A 33 19.11 -2.08 0.61
C ARG A 33 17.86 -1.20 0.51
N ARG A 34 16.75 -1.69 1.05
CA ARG A 34 15.50 -0.92 1.11
C ARG A 34 15.53 0.07 2.28
N PRO A 35 15.07 1.32 2.10
CA PRO A 35 14.89 2.25 3.21
C PRO A 35 13.81 1.74 4.17
N LEU A 36 14.02 1.89 5.47
CA LEU A 36 13.04 1.48 6.50
C LEU A 36 11.75 2.31 6.44
N ASN A 37 11.84 3.56 5.95
CA ASN A 37 10.70 4.44 5.76
C ASN A 37 10.93 5.31 4.52
N SER A 38 10.06 5.17 3.53
CA SER A 38 10.09 5.96 2.29
C SER A 38 8.87 6.88 2.13
N ARG A 39 8.16 7.19 3.23
CA ARG A 39 7.01 8.10 3.18
C ARG A 39 7.46 9.51 2.84
N LEU A 40 6.76 10.11 1.88
CA LEU A 40 6.96 11.49 1.46
C LEU A 40 6.00 12.42 2.21
N ASP A 41 6.53 13.53 2.72
CA ASP A 41 5.72 14.72 2.99
C ASP A 41 5.42 15.41 1.64
N CYS A 42 4.14 15.61 1.35
CA CYS A 42 3.69 16.28 0.13
C CYS A 42 3.03 17.63 0.40
N SER A 43 3.30 18.23 1.57
CA SER A 43 2.85 19.58 1.92
C SER A 43 3.27 20.62 0.87
N ALA A 44 4.50 20.54 0.35
CA ALA A 44 5.01 21.43 -0.68
C ALA A 44 4.24 21.30 -2.00
N THR A 45 3.98 20.07 -2.47
CA THR A 45 3.19 19.81 -3.68
C THR A 45 1.76 20.31 -3.53
N ALA A 46 1.13 20.06 -2.39
CA ALA A 46 -0.22 20.53 -2.11
C ALA A 46 -0.29 22.07 -2.12
N ARG A 47 0.68 22.75 -1.50
CA ARG A 47 0.73 24.22 -1.48
C ARG A 47 1.00 24.81 -2.87
N ALA A 48 1.91 24.21 -3.63
CA ALA A 48 2.34 24.76 -4.93
C ALA A 48 1.29 24.54 -6.03
N PHE A 49 0.59 23.40 -6.01
CA PHE A 49 -0.27 22.97 -7.12
C PHE A 49 -1.74 22.75 -6.73
N GLY A 50 -2.11 22.88 -5.45
CA GLY A 50 -3.45 22.55 -4.96
C GLY A 50 -3.77 21.05 -5.01
N LEU A 51 -2.78 20.19 -5.28
CA LEU A 51 -2.96 18.75 -5.42
C LEU A 51 -2.90 18.07 -4.05
N THR A 52 -4.06 17.62 -3.56
CA THR A 52 -4.14 16.78 -2.37
C THR A 52 -3.97 15.31 -2.74
N ARG A 53 -3.34 14.54 -1.85
CA ARG A 53 -3.22 13.09 -2.03
C ARG A 53 -4.46 12.43 -1.42
N PRO A 54 -5.25 11.67 -2.19
CA PRO A 54 -6.35 10.91 -1.62
C PRO A 54 -5.82 9.85 -0.64
N ASP A 55 -6.64 9.48 0.34
CA ASP A 55 -6.33 8.32 1.18
C ASP A 55 -6.38 7.05 0.30
N TRP A 56 -5.26 6.34 0.24
CA TRP A 56 -5.13 5.11 -0.53
C TRP A 56 -6.16 4.04 -0.11
N ARG A 57 -6.59 4.03 1.16
CA ARG A 57 -7.60 3.06 1.62
C ARG A 57 -8.97 3.30 1.00
N ALA A 58 -9.34 4.56 0.81
CA ALA A 58 -10.62 4.91 0.20
C ALA A 58 -10.71 4.47 -1.27
N MET A 59 -9.56 4.32 -1.94
CA MET A 59 -9.49 3.89 -3.34
C MET A 59 -9.44 2.38 -3.53
N LEU A 60 -9.12 1.61 -2.48
CA LEU A 60 -8.94 0.15 -2.59
C LEU A 60 -10.16 -0.58 -3.15
N PRO A 61 -11.41 -0.35 -2.68
CA PRO A 61 -12.56 -1.12 -3.15
C PRO A 61 -12.78 -1.00 -4.65
N ALA A 62 -12.62 0.21 -5.20
CA ALA A 62 -12.75 0.45 -6.63
C ALA A 62 -11.66 -0.29 -7.43
N LEU A 63 -10.40 -0.24 -6.98
CA LEU A 63 -9.29 -0.89 -7.67
C LEU A 63 -9.37 -2.42 -7.65
N VAL A 64 -9.80 -3.00 -6.52
CA VAL A 64 -9.99 -4.44 -6.36
C VAL A 64 -11.17 -4.94 -7.20
N ALA A 65 -12.27 -4.16 -7.27
CA ALA A 65 -13.41 -4.52 -8.11
C ALA A 65 -13.05 -4.57 -9.61
N THR A 66 -12.30 -3.59 -10.11
CA THR A 66 -11.87 -3.56 -11.52
C THR A 66 -10.95 -4.73 -11.91
N SER A 67 -10.26 -5.33 -10.94
CA SER A 67 -9.40 -6.49 -11.19
C SER A 67 -10.15 -7.83 -11.20
N GLY A 68 -11.45 -7.84 -10.84
CA GLY A 68 -12.31 -9.03 -10.80
C GLY A 68 -13.17 -9.26 -12.04
N ASP A 69 -13.27 -8.30 -12.97
CA ASP A 69 -14.11 -8.40 -14.17
C ASP A 69 -13.46 -9.19 -15.34
N ASP A 70 -12.20 -9.60 -15.19
CA ASP A 70 -11.41 -10.32 -16.20
C ASP A 70 -11.16 -11.82 -15.86
N GLN A 71 -11.92 -12.41 -14.92
CA GLN A 71 -11.83 -13.86 -14.62
C GLN A 71 -13.13 -14.62 -14.91
#